data_AF-A0A7S2AEF6-F1
#
_entry.id   AF-A0A7S2AEF6-F1
#
_cell.length_a   1.000
_cell.length_b   1.000
_cell.length_c   1.000
_cell.angle_alpha   90.00
_cell.angle_beta   90.00
_cell.angle_gamma   90.00
#
_symmetry.space_group_name_H-M   'P 1'
#
loop_
_entity.id
_entity.type
_entity.pdbx_description
1 polymer ?
#
loop_
_entity_poly.entity_id
_entity_poly.type
_entity_poly.pdbx_seq_one_letter_code
_entity_poly.pdbx_strand_id
1 'polypeptide(L)'
;LCYAWQAVLHALGAPALLQQIPSLKVAPPDYDADALQDLSMGPEAFRQLMFVNINSYAAGQQVQPQPDDALRPPAPGDGLIEVLTVSSVTEGIAMFTGCGRPRYVTTGEELAFSVSGGQCMQLDGEPW
;
A
#
# COMPACT_ATOMS: atom_id res chain seq x y z
N LEU A 1 -14.41 -6.25 -14.21
CA LEU A 1 -13.68 -6.35 -15.49
C LEU A 1 -12.73 -5.17 -15.70
N CYS A 2 -13.16 -3.90 -15.55
CA CYS A 2 -12.27 -2.74 -15.68
C CYS A 2 -11.08 -2.76 -14.69
N TYR A 3 -11.33 -2.99 -13.40
CA TYR A 3 -10.27 -3.04 -12.38
C TYR A 3 -9.27 -4.18 -12.57
N ALA A 4 -9.74 -5.34 -13.01
CA ALA A 4 -8.89 -6.49 -13.30
C ALA A 4 -7.96 -6.21 -14.48
N TRP A 5 -8.48 -5.55 -15.52
CA TRP A 5 -7.69 -5.17 -16.69
C TRP A 5 -6.69 -4.06 -16.37
N GLN A 6 -7.07 -3.06 -15.56
CA GLN A 6 -6.14 -2.04 -15.05
C GLN A 6 -5.04 -2.66 -14.20
N ALA A 7 -5.37 -3.58 -13.30
CA ALA A 7 -4.40 -4.33 -12.50
C ALA A 7 -3.44 -5.14 -13.39
N VAL A 8 -3.95 -5.80 -14.44
CA VAL A 8 -3.12 -6.55 -15.40
C VAL A 8 -2.21 -5.62 -16.21
N LEU A 9 -2.72 -4.49 -16.71
CA LEU A 9 -1.92 -3.51 -17.45
C LEU A 9 -0.84 -2.88 -16.56
N HIS A 10 -1.17 -2.55 -15.31
CA HIS A 10 -0.19 -2.08 -14.32
C HIS A 10 0.87 -3.14 -14.06
N ALA A 11 0.45 -4.39 -13.88
CA ALA A 11 1.38 -5.47 -13.61
C ALA A 11 2.35 -5.69 -14.78
N LEU A 12 1.85 -5.71 -16.02
CA LEU A 12 2.67 -5.99 -17.20
C LEU A 12 3.53 -4.81 -17.68
N GLY A 13 3.11 -3.57 -17.41
CA GLY A 13 3.74 -2.37 -18.00
C GLY A 13 4.43 -1.43 -17.01
N ALA A 14 4.10 -1.47 -15.72
CA ALA A 14 4.65 -0.50 -14.78
C ALA A 14 6.11 -0.85 -14.40
N PRO A 15 7.03 0.13 -14.36
CA PRO A 15 8.35 -0.07 -13.76
C PRO A 15 8.23 -0.31 -12.25
N ALA A 16 9.32 -0.74 -11.61
CA ALA A 16 9.39 -0.76 -10.15
C ALA A 16 9.23 0.67 -9.60
N LEU A 17 8.31 0.86 -8.65
CA LEU A 17 7.99 2.14 -8.03
C LEU A 17 9.06 2.62 -7.04
N LEU A 18 9.93 1.73 -6.55
CA LEU A 18 10.97 2.08 -5.56
C LEU A 18 11.85 3.26 -6.04
N GLN A 19 12.16 3.34 -7.33
CA GLN A 19 12.97 4.43 -7.90
C GLN A 19 12.17 5.72 -8.15
N GLN A 20 10.84 5.64 -8.09
CA GLN A 20 9.93 6.72 -8.43
C GLN A 20 9.33 7.41 -7.20
N ILE A 21 9.52 6.85 -6.01
CA ILE A 21 9.10 7.43 -4.73
C ILE A 21 10.38 7.80 -3.94
N PRO A 22 10.96 8.99 -4.19
CA PRO A 22 12.21 9.39 -3.55
C PRO A 22 12.09 9.66 -2.05
N SER A 23 10.87 9.91 -1.55
CA SER A 23 10.59 10.06 -0.12
C SER A 23 9.19 9.56 0.18
N LEU A 24 9.09 8.73 1.21
CA LEU A 24 7.87 8.32 1.88
C LEU A 24 8.11 8.53 3.37
N LYS A 25 7.20 9.23 4.02
CA LYS A 25 7.24 9.56 5.42
C LYS A 25 5.97 9.13 6.10
N VAL A 26 6.10 8.72 7.36
CA VAL A 26 5.00 8.24 8.19
C VAL A 26 5.10 8.88 9.58
N ALA A 27 3.96 9.26 10.15
CA ALA A 27 3.84 9.55 11.57
C ALA A 27 3.41 8.25 12.29
N PRO A 28 4.29 7.62 13.10
CA PRO A 28 3.94 6.41 13.83
C PRO A 28 2.82 6.68 14.84
N PRO A 29 1.99 5.68 15.17
CA PRO A 29 0.95 5.82 16.17
C PRO A 29 1.52 6.21 17.55
N ASP A 30 0.76 7.01 18.30
CA ASP A 30 1.07 7.45 19.67
C ASP A 30 2.37 8.26 19.86
N TYR A 31 2.97 8.75 18.77
CA TYR A 31 4.10 9.68 18.85
C TYR A 31 3.60 11.12 18.96
N ASP A 32 4.33 12.00 19.65
CA ASP A 32 3.99 13.42 19.76
C ASP A 32 3.96 14.04 18.35
N ALA A 33 2.79 14.54 17.96
CA ALA A 33 2.14 14.29 16.66
C ALA A 33 2.65 15.08 15.44
N ASP A 34 3.80 15.76 15.51
CA ASP A 34 4.19 16.72 14.46
C ASP A 34 5.39 16.29 13.60
N ALA A 35 6.03 15.16 13.89
CA ALA A 35 7.27 14.75 13.21
C ALA A 35 7.06 13.54 12.29
N LEU A 36 6.74 13.82 11.02
CA LEU A 36 6.84 12.84 9.92
C LEU A 36 8.27 12.26 9.86
N GLN A 37 8.38 10.94 9.97
CA GLN A 37 9.66 10.21 9.92
C GLN A 37 9.86 9.56 8.56
N ASP A 38 11.08 9.59 8.03
CA ASP A 38 11.40 8.89 6.78
C ASP A 38 11.23 7.37 6.94
N LEU A 39 10.39 6.79 6.08
CA LEU A 39 10.16 5.36 6.00
C LEU A 39 11.15 4.74 5.02
N SER A 40 12.09 3.96 5.54
CA SER A 40 12.98 3.16 4.70
C SER A 40 12.24 1.93 4.19
N MET A 41 11.92 1.91 2.89
CA MET A 41 11.20 0.81 2.22
C MET A 41 12.06 -0.45 1.99
N GLY A 42 13.26 -0.50 2.57
CA GLY A 42 14.24 -1.54 2.32
C GLY A 42 14.77 -1.53 0.87
N PRO A 43 15.68 -2.45 0.52
CA PRO A 43 16.23 -2.55 -0.83
C PRO A 43 15.28 -3.24 -1.82
N GLU A 44 14.17 -3.79 -1.34
CA GLU A 44 13.27 -4.58 -2.16
C GLU A 44 12.44 -3.69 -3.08
N ALA A 45 12.57 -3.93 -4.38
CA ALA A 45 11.77 -3.25 -5.38
C ALA A 45 10.30 -3.61 -5.22
N PHE A 46 9.44 -2.60 -5.06
CA PHE A 46 7.99 -2.78 -5.09
C PHE A 46 7.37 -2.20 -6.37
N ARG A 47 6.23 -2.75 -6.78
CA ARG A 47 5.46 -2.35 -7.97
C ARG A 47 4.15 -1.64 -7.62
N GLN A 48 3.67 -1.83 -6.40
CA GLN A 48 2.49 -1.14 -5.89
C GLN A 48 2.73 -0.74 -4.44
N LEU A 49 2.36 0.50 -4.11
CA LEU A 49 2.26 0.99 -2.75
C LEU A 49 0.77 1.19 -2.44
N MET A 50 0.32 0.66 -1.32
CA MET A 50 -1.08 0.70 -0.91
C MET A 50 -1.19 1.39 0.45
N PHE A 51 -2.16 2.28 0.56
CA PHE A 51 -2.55 2.94 1.80
C PHE A 51 -3.98 2.52 2.10
N VAL A 52 -4.20 1.80 3.19
CA VAL A 52 -5.44 1.09 3.45
C VAL A 52 -6.01 1.48 4.80
N ASN A 53 -7.26 1.94 4.79
CA ASN A 53 -8.08 2.17 5.98
C ASN A 53 -9.47 1.53 5.79
N ILE A 54 -9.50 0.30 5.26
CA ILE A 54 -10.73 -0.45 4.98
C ILE A 54 -10.58 -1.90 5.41
N ASN A 55 -11.72 -2.54 5.72
CA ASN A 55 -11.78 -3.96 6.08
C ASN A 55 -11.53 -4.91 4.91
N SER A 56 -11.93 -4.49 3.71
CA SER A 56 -11.82 -5.34 2.54
C SER A 56 -11.69 -4.53 1.25
N TYR A 57 -11.03 -5.12 0.27
CA TYR A 57 -10.76 -4.58 -1.05
C TYR A 57 -11.39 -5.47 -2.13
N ALA A 58 -11.63 -4.95 -3.34
CA ALA A 58 -12.04 -5.71 -4.53
C ALA A 58 -12.99 -6.92 -4.28
N ALA A 59 -14.26 -6.63 -3.94
CA ALA A 59 -15.28 -7.65 -3.68
C ALA A 59 -15.02 -8.55 -2.45
N GLY A 60 -14.50 -7.96 -1.37
CA GLY A 60 -14.43 -8.63 -0.06
C GLY A 60 -13.09 -9.30 0.25
N GLN A 61 -12.04 -9.02 -0.53
CA GLN A 61 -10.69 -9.53 -0.26
C GLN A 61 -10.12 -8.90 1.00
N GLN A 62 -9.60 -9.75 1.88
CA GLN A 62 -8.89 -9.33 3.09
C GLN A 62 -7.47 -8.90 2.73
N VAL A 63 -7.24 -7.59 2.69
CA VAL A 63 -5.93 -6.97 2.43
C VAL A 63 -5.21 -6.56 3.71
N GLN A 64 -5.87 -6.65 4.85
CA GLN A 64 -5.30 -6.28 6.14
C GLN A 64 -4.09 -7.15 6.52
N PRO A 65 -3.10 -6.57 7.22
CA PRO A 65 -1.98 -7.30 7.82
C PRO A 65 -2.45 -8.51 8.64
N GLN A 66 -1.59 -9.52 8.78
CA GLN A 66 -1.86 -10.56 9.77
C GLN A 66 -1.73 -9.98 11.18
N PRO A 67 -2.44 -10.54 12.19
CA PRO A 67 -2.34 -10.06 13.57
C PRO A 67 -0.90 -10.02 14.12
N ASP A 68 -0.01 -10.87 13.60
CA ASP A 68 1.38 -10.95 14.03
C ASP A 68 2.30 -9.98 13.28
N ASP A 69 1.84 -9.38 12.18
CA ASP A 69 2.64 -8.44 11.37
C ASP A 69 2.59 -7.01 11.94
N ALA A 70 1.43 -6.61 12.46
CA ALA A 70 1.18 -5.26 12.96
C ALA A 70 1.20 -5.22 14.50
N LEU A 71 1.70 -4.13 15.08
CA LEU A 71 1.71 -3.93 16.54
C LEU A 71 0.31 -3.89 17.14
N ARG A 72 -0.67 -3.47 16.34
CA ARG A 72 -2.09 -3.38 16.69
C ARG A 72 -2.89 -4.02 15.57
N PRO A 73 -3.99 -4.73 15.88
CA PRO A 73 -4.89 -5.22 14.85
C PRO A 73 -5.47 -4.04 14.05
N PRO A 74 -5.47 -4.11 12.71
CA PRO A 74 -6.05 -3.06 11.87
C PRO A 74 -7.55 -2.96 12.11
N ALA A 75 -8.05 -1.75 12.34
CA ALA A 75 -9.47 -1.50 12.56
C ALA A 75 -9.93 -0.25 11.78
N PRO A 76 -11.00 -0.31 10.97
CA PRO A 76 -11.46 0.88 10.28
C PRO A 76 -11.90 1.96 11.25
N GLY A 77 -11.47 3.20 10.98
CA GLY A 77 -11.87 4.36 11.77
C GLY A 77 -11.15 4.49 13.12
N ASP A 78 -10.07 3.74 13.34
CA ASP A 78 -9.14 3.96 14.46
C ASP A 78 -8.24 5.18 14.27
N GLY A 79 -8.32 5.85 13.11
CA GLY A 79 -7.49 6.99 12.75
C GLY A 79 -6.14 6.61 12.16
N LEU A 80 -5.92 5.32 11.89
CA LEU A 80 -4.67 4.79 11.35
C LEU A 80 -4.81 4.39 9.88
N ILE A 81 -3.68 4.34 9.19
CA ILE A 81 -3.54 3.89 7.81
C ILE A 81 -2.46 2.82 7.76
N GLU A 82 -2.82 1.69 7.16
CA GLU A 82 -1.88 0.61 6.89
C GLU A 82 -1.14 0.85 5.58
N VAL A 83 0.18 0.78 5.63
CA VAL A 83 1.07 0.88 4.47
C VAL A 83 1.47 -0.52 4.06
N LEU A 84 1.12 -0.90 2.83
CA LEU A 84 1.37 -2.22 2.27
C LEU A 84 2.06 -2.10 0.92
N THR A 85 2.81 -3.14 0.54
CA THR A 85 3.51 -3.21 -0.74
C THR A 85 3.18 -4.49 -1.48
N VAL A 86 3.19 -4.40 -2.81
CA VAL A 86 3.21 -5.58 -3.70
C VAL A 86 4.50 -5.50 -4.51
N SER A 87 5.36 -6.51 -4.37
CA SER A 87 6.69 -6.54 -4.97
C SER A 87 6.71 -7.05 -6.40
N SER A 88 5.73 -7.88 -6.77
CA SER A 88 5.71 -8.54 -8.07
C SER A 88 4.31 -8.60 -8.70
N VAL A 89 4.28 -8.77 -10.02
CA VAL A 89 3.05 -9.04 -10.79
C VAL A 89 2.34 -10.28 -10.26
N THR A 90 3.12 -11.33 -9.97
CA THR A 90 2.61 -12.60 -9.47
C THR A 90 1.96 -12.45 -8.10
N GLU A 91 2.52 -11.60 -7.22
CA GLU A 91 1.92 -11.28 -5.94
C GLU A 91 0.64 -10.46 -6.10
N GLY A 92 0.61 -9.50 -7.04
CA GLY A 92 -0.61 -8.75 -7.37
C GLY A 92 -1.73 -9.65 -7.91
N ILE A 93 -1.39 -10.61 -8.77
CA ILE A 93 -2.34 -11.63 -9.26
C ILE A 93 -2.81 -12.51 -8.09
N ALA A 94 -1.90 -12.99 -7.25
CA ALA A 94 -2.24 -13.82 -6.10
C ALA A 94 -3.17 -13.09 -5.13
N MET A 95 -2.92 -11.81 -4.86
CA MET A 95 -3.82 -10.94 -4.10
C MET A 95 -5.20 -10.88 -4.78
N PHE A 96 -5.24 -10.58 -6.09
CA PHE A 96 -6.48 -10.48 -6.84
C PHE A 96 -7.28 -11.80 -6.91
N THR A 97 -6.64 -12.96 -6.84
CA THR A 97 -7.33 -14.26 -6.77
C THR A 97 -7.64 -14.71 -5.34
N GLY A 98 -7.25 -13.92 -4.32
CA GLY A 98 -7.39 -14.28 -2.90
C GLY A 98 -6.42 -15.38 -2.43
N CYS A 99 -5.41 -15.71 -3.23
CA CYS A 99 -4.38 -16.71 -2.92
C CYS A 99 -3.13 -16.10 -2.25
N GLY A 100 -3.03 -14.78 -2.22
CA GLY A 100 -1.91 -14.03 -1.64
C GLY A 100 -2.39 -12.78 -0.94
N ARG A 101 -1.46 -12.11 -0.27
CA ARG A 101 -1.69 -10.85 0.44
C ARG A 101 -0.54 -9.91 0.13
N PRO A 102 -0.79 -8.59 0.13
CA PRO A 102 0.30 -7.62 0.07
C PRO A 102 1.16 -7.74 1.33
N ARG A 103 2.43 -7.40 1.20
CA ARG A 103 3.37 -7.33 2.33
C ARG A 103 3.07 -6.10 3.19
N TYR A 104 2.92 -6.29 4.48
CA TYR A 104 2.84 -5.20 5.46
C TYR A 104 4.18 -4.48 5.61
N VAL A 105 4.14 -3.15 5.68
CA VAL A 105 5.32 -2.30 5.90
C VAL A 105 5.23 -1.61 7.26
N THR A 106 4.17 -0.83 7.49
CA THR A 106 3.99 -0.06 8.71
C THR A 106 2.55 0.42 8.86
N THR A 107 2.22 0.97 10.03
CA THR A 107 0.97 1.66 10.34
C THR A 107 1.30 3.10 10.71
N GLY A 108 0.51 4.08 10.27
CA GLY A 108 0.70 5.47 10.66
C GLY A 108 -0.58 6.29 10.71
N GLU A 109 -0.53 7.40 11.45
CA GLU A 109 -1.61 8.38 11.57
C GLU A 109 -1.60 9.34 10.37
N GLU A 110 -0.41 9.70 9.90
CA GLU A 110 -0.19 10.58 8.76
C GLU A 110 0.85 10.00 7.81
N LEU A 111 0.68 10.30 6.53
CA LEU A 111 1.55 9.85 5.46
C LEU A 111 1.84 11.00 4.50
N ALA A 112 3.10 11.15 4.13
CA ALA A 112 3.50 12.07 3.09
C ALA A 112 4.48 11.38 2.15
N PHE A 113 4.26 11.48 0.85
CA PHE A 113 5.19 10.95 -0.13
C PHE A 113 5.32 11.88 -1.32
N SER A 114 6.42 11.70 -2.03
CA SER A 114 6.69 12.41 -3.28
C SER A 114 6.88 11.39 -4.39
N VAL A 115 6.54 11.80 -5.61
CA VAL A 115 6.76 11.02 -6.82
C VAL A 115 7.63 11.81 -7.80
N SER A 116 8.61 11.16 -8.41
CA SER A 116 9.56 11.82 -9.33
C SER A 116 9.04 11.92 -10.77
N GLY A 117 7.86 11.39 -11.06
CA GLY A 117 7.21 11.44 -12.37
C GLY A 117 5.71 11.17 -12.29
N GLY A 118 5.02 11.20 -13.43
CA GLY A 118 3.60 10.89 -13.50
C GLY A 118 3.33 9.44 -13.08
N GLN A 119 2.55 9.26 -12.02
CA GLN A 119 2.08 7.97 -11.53
C GLN A 119 0.57 7.91 -11.67
N CYS A 120 0.05 6.72 -11.99
CA CYS A 120 -1.38 6.47 -11.85
C CYS A 120 -1.65 6.18 -10.38
N MET A 121 -2.63 6.87 -9.81
CA MET A 121 -3.12 6.56 -8.48
C MET A 121 -4.57 6.12 -8.55
N GLN A 122 -5.01 5.46 -7.49
CA GLN A 122 -6.39 5.06 -7.32
C GLN A 122 -6.79 5.38 -5.88
N LEU A 123 -7.89 6.11 -5.72
CA LEU A 123 -8.49 6.44 -4.44
C LEU A 123 -9.91 5.89 -4.41
N ASP A 124 -10.20 5.00 -3.47
CA ASP A 124 -11.53 4.39 -3.29
C ASP A 124 -12.14 3.73 -4.55
N GLY A 125 -11.29 3.26 -5.47
CA GLY A 125 -11.76 2.70 -6.75
C GLY A 125 -11.63 3.67 -7.91
N GLU A 126 -11.54 4.97 -7.66
CA GLU A 126 -11.52 5.98 -8.71
C GLU A 126 -10.09 6.34 -9.13
N PRO A 127 -9.81 6.51 -10.43
CA PRO A 127 -8.50 6.91 -10.92
C PRO A 127 -8.19 8.37 -10.54
N TRP A 128 -6.93 8.65 -10.20
CA TRP A 128 -6.38 9.97 -9.94
C TRP A 128 -5.08 10.20 -10.72
#